data_AF-A0A7L2YLA1-F1
#
_entry.id   AF-A0A7L2YLA1-F1
#
_cell.length_a   1.000
_cell.length_b   1.000
_cell.length_c   1.000
_cell.angle_alpha   90.00
_cell.angle_beta   90.00
_cell.angle_gamma   90.00
#
_symmetry.space_group_name_H-M   'P 1'
#
loop_
_entity.id
_entity.type
_entity.pdbx_description
1 polymer ?
#
loop_
_entity_poly.entity_id
_entity_poly.type
_entity_poly.pdbx_seq_one_letter_code
_entity_poly.pdbx_strand_id
1 'polypeptide(L)'
;DLHLAAELGKTLLERNKELEDSLQQMYATNEEQVQEIEYLTKQLEMLRQMNEQHAKVYEQLDLTARDLELANQKLVLESKTSQQKIQCLTETIEGLQNQVEELQKQVEEMRSLEQLRIRREKRERRRTIHTFPCLKELCSSPRYEDSFQVHSSSTDFSQKPLERENERLQAMVNSLRSQVNQEKQRKERVEREYTSVIQEYSDLEQRVCEMENCKLRIKELEAELLELQQMKQVKKYLLSREDNLSEALLEPLNNAPEADYIDLSEEEGGKSHGPSMTPSPNHPVRKSCSDTALNAIVTKDAVSRHEGNYTLHANNVRKRGMSILREVDEQYHALLEKYEELLSKCRQHKDSVRHTGVQTSRPISRDSSFRDFRGEGHELEERKTMEKTISKHVEAVDKRLEQSQPEYKALFKEIFSRIQKTKADINATKVKNKSSK
;
A
#
# COMPACT_ATOMS: atom_id res chain seq x y z
N ASP A 1 19.23 -1.59 -100.87
CA ASP A 1 20.18 -1.12 -99.84
C ASP A 1 19.60 -0.03 -98.95
N LEU A 2 19.08 1.09 -99.49
CA LEU A 2 18.53 2.19 -98.68
C LEU A 2 17.35 1.77 -97.76
N HIS A 3 16.44 0.94 -98.27
CA HIS A 3 15.27 0.49 -97.50
C HIS A 3 15.66 -0.38 -96.29
N LEU A 4 16.62 -1.29 -96.47
CA LEU A 4 17.14 -2.16 -95.41
C LEU A 4 17.87 -1.35 -94.32
N ALA A 5 18.65 -0.34 -94.72
CA ALA A 5 19.29 0.57 -93.77
C ALA A 5 18.27 1.39 -92.95
N ALA A 6 17.17 1.81 -93.58
CA ALA A 6 16.08 2.51 -92.90
C ALA A 6 15.32 1.60 -91.92
N GLU A 7 15.07 0.34 -92.29
CA GLU A 7 14.42 -0.65 -91.42
C GLU A 7 15.29 -0.98 -90.20
N LEU A 8 16.60 -1.17 -90.39
CA LEU A 8 17.54 -1.40 -89.30
C LEU A 8 17.68 -0.18 -88.38
N GLY A 9 17.70 1.03 -88.96
CA GLY A 9 17.68 2.28 -88.20
C GLY A 9 16.40 2.43 -87.37
N LYS A 10 15.24 2.04 -87.91
CA LYS A 10 13.97 2.03 -87.19
C LYS A 10 14.00 1.04 -86.02
N THR A 11 14.48 -0.19 -86.21
CA THR A 11 14.60 -1.17 -85.13
C THR A 11 15.57 -0.72 -84.04
N LEU A 12 16.69 -0.06 -84.40
CA LEU A 12 17.63 0.48 -83.43
C LEU A 12 17.03 1.64 -82.62
N LEU A 13 16.22 2.50 -83.26
CA LEU A 13 15.49 3.57 -82.57
C LEU A 13 14.40 3.01 -81.65
N GLU A 14 13.65 2.00 -82.10
CA GLU A 14 12.64 1.31 -81.28
C GLU A 14 13.31 0.68 -80.05
N ARG A 15 14.44 -0.02 -80.23
CA ARG A 15 15.21 -0.59 -79.12
C ARG A 15 15.79 0.47 -78.19
N ASN A 16 16.29 1.59 -78.71
CA ASN A 16 16.75 2.70 -77.86
C ASN A 16 15.60 3.25 -77.03
N LYS A 17 14.44 3.46 -77.66
CA LYS A 17 13.24 3.95 -76.98
C LYS A 17 12.77 2.99 -75.89
N GLU A 18 12.76 1.68 -76.14
CA GLU A 18 12.43 0.67 -75.12
C GLU A 18 13.41 0.69 -73.94
N LEU A 19 14.70 0.90 -74.21
CA LEU A 19 15.72 1.03 -73.16
C LEU A 19 15.53 2.33 -72.35
N GLU A 20 15.22 3.44 -73.02
CA GLU A 20 14.89 4.72 -72.37
C GLU A 20 13.64 4.59 -71.49
N ASP A 21 12.57 3.97 -72.00
CA ASP A 21 11.34 3.73 -71.27
C ASP A 21 11.58 2.81 -70.05
N SER A 22 12.38 1.74 -70.22
CA SER A 22 12.76 0.86 -69.10
C SER A 22 13.62 1.57 -68.06
N LEU A 23 14.51 2.47 -68.47
CA LEU A 23 15.34 3.27 -67.57
C LEU A 23 14.48 4.27 -66.77
N GLN A 24 13.54 4.95 -67.44
CA GLN A 24 12.59 5.85 -66.79
C GLN A 24 11.70 5.10 -65.79
N GLN A 25 11.22 3.90 -66.14
CA GLN A 25 10.46 3.06 -65.22
C GLN A 25 11.31 2.69 -64.00
N MET A 26 12.57 2.31 -64.20
CA MET A 26 13.48 2.01 -63.09
C MET A 26 13.69 3.24 -62.18
N TYR A 27 13.88 4.44 -62.74
CA TYR A 27 13.96 5.68 -61.96
C TYR A 27 12.69 5.95 -61.15
N ALA A 28 11.50 5.80 -61.74
CA ALA A 28 10.24 5.98 -61.03
C ALA A 28 10.10 4.98 -59.87
N THR A 29 10.42 3.70 -60.09
CA THR A 29 10.37 2.69 -59.02
C THR A 29 11.40 2.95 -57.93
N ASN A 30 12.58 3.48 -58.28
CA ASN A 30 13.60 3.84 -57.29
C ASN A 30 13.13 5.01 -56.41
N GLU A 31 12.49 6.02 -57.01
CA GLU A 31 11.93 7.15 -56.27
C GLU A 31 10.83 6.72 -55.30
N GLU A 32 9.93 5.82 -55.72
CA GLU A 32 8.91 5.23 -54.83
C GLU A 32 9.54 4.46 -53.66
N GLN A 33 10.59 3.68 -53.92
CA GLN A 33 11.31 2.96 -52.87
C GLN A 33 11.99 3.90 -51.88
N VAL A 34 12.57 5.01 -52.35
CA VAL A 34 13.17 6.03 -51.47
C VAL A 34 12.09 6.65 -50.57
N GLN A 35 10.92 7.00 -51.13
CA GLN A 35 9.80 7.53 -50.35
C GLN A 35 9.28 6.52 -49.30
N GLU A 36 9.22 5.23 -49.64
CA GLU A 36 8.85 4.18 -48.70
C GLU A 36 9.87 4.04 -47.57
N ILE A 37 11.16 4.04 -47.88
CA ILE A 37 12.25 4.00 -46.88
C ILE A 37 12.14 5.22 -45.93
N GLU A 38 11.91 6.42 -46.46
CA GLU A 38 11.73 7.61 -45.63
C GLU A 38 10.52 7.50 -44.70
N TYR A 39 9.39 6.98 -45.19
CA TYR A 39 8.20 6.78 -44.39
C TYR A 39 8.43 5.78 -43.26
N LEU A 40 9.04 4.63 -43.57
CA LEU A 40 9.38 3.62 -42.57
C LEU A 40 10.39 4.15 -41.56
N THR A 41 11.36 4.94 -42.00
CA THR A 41 12.34 5.59 -41.11
C THR A 41 11.64 6.54 -40.13
N LYS A 42 10.70 7.36 -40.61
CA LYS A 42 9.90 8.25 -39.75
C LYS A 42 9.04 7.46 -38.75
N GLN A 43 8.48 6.32 -39.16
CA GLN A 43 7.75 5.45 -38.24
C GLN A 43 8.67 4.84 -37.17
N LEU A 44 9.86 4.37 -37.55
CA LEU A 44 10.84 3.82 -36.60
C LEU A 44 11.30 4.88 -35.60
N GLU A 45 11.54 6.10 -36.06
CA GLU A 45 11.93 7.22 -35.19
C GLU A 45 10.83 7.54 -34.16
N MET A 46 9.57 7.59 -34.59
CA MET A 46 8.44 7.76 -33.68
C MET A 46 8.34 6.62 -32.65
N LEU A 47 8.58 5.37 -33.08
CA LEU A 47 8.60 4.22 -32.17
C LEU A 47 9.77 4.31 -31.18
N ARG A 48 10.94 4.77 -31.61
CA ARG A 48 12.11 5.00 -30.74
C ARG A 48 11.79 6.04 -29.67
N GLN A 49 11.22 7.17 -30.06
CA GLN A 49 10.80 8.25 -29.14
C GLN A 49 9.74 7.78 -28.13
N MET A 50 8.74 7.03 -28.58
CA MET A 50 7.72 6.47 -27.70
C MET A 50 8.30 5.45 -26.71
N ASN A 51 9.23 4.60 -27.14
CA ASN A 51 9.92 3.67 -26.26
C ASN A 51 10.81 4.40 -25.23
N GLU A 52 11.47 5.48 -25.62
CA GLU A 52 12.24 6.33 -24.71
C GLU A 52 11.33 7.02 -23.66
N GLN A 53 10.17 7.52 -24.08
CA GLN A 53 9.15 8.06 -23.16
C GLN A 53 8.65 6.99 -22.19
N HIS A 54 8.40 5.76 -22.67
CA HIS A 54 8.03 4.65 -21.80
C HIS A 54 9.12 4.33 -20.77
N ALA A 55 10.39 4.30 -21.19
CA ALA A 55 11.51 4.09 -20.28
C ALA A 55 11.56 5.15 -19.17
N LYS A 56 11.38 6.43 -19.52
CA LYS A 56 11.31 7.53 -18.54
C LYS A 56 10.14 7.40 -17.57
N VAL A 57 8.97 6.98 -18.05
CA VAL A 57 7.79 6.76 -17.20
C VAL A 57 8.03 5.58 -16.25
N TYR A 58 8.65 4.49 -16.71
CA TYR A 58 8.98 3.36 -15.85
C TYR A 58 10.01 3.74 -14.78
N GLU A 59 11.04 4.50 -15.14
CA GLU A 59 12.01 5.00 -14.17
C GLU A 59 11.35 5.90 -13.11
N GLN A 60 10.48 6.82 -13.54
CA GLN A 60 9.73 7.67 -12.61
C GLN A 60 8.81 6.84 -11.69
N LEU A 61 8.13 5.84 -12.23
CA LEU A 61 7.27 4.94 -11.45
C LEU A 61 8.10 4.20 -10.40
N ASP A 62 9.26 3.66 -10.80
CA ASP A 62 10.20 2.97 -9.92
C ASP A 62 10.70 3.88 -8.78
N LEU A 63 11.03 5.13 -9.07
CA LEU A 63 11.41 6.11 -8.04
C LEU A 63 10.25 6.35 -7.06
N THR A 64 9.04 6.62 -7.58
CA THR A 64 7.87 6.85 -6.72
C THR A 64 7.49 5.63 -5.88
N ALA A 65 7.64 4.42 -6.42
CA ALA A 65 7.39 3.18 -5.69
C ALA A 65 8.35 3.03 -4.50
N ARG A 66 9.66 3.27 -4.73
CA ARG A 66 10.67 3.25 -3.66
C ARG A 66 10.42 4.32 -2.60
N ASP A 67 10.06 5.54 -3.01
CA ASP A 67 9.72 6.62 -2.06
C ASP A 67 8.51 6.26 -1.19
N LEU A 68 7.48 5.66 -1.79
CA LEU A 68 6.30 5.19 -1.06
C LEU A 68 6.62 4.03 -0.12
N GLU A 69 7.49 3.10 -0.52
CA GLU A 69 7.97 2.01 0.34
C GLU A 69 8.72 2.55 1.56
N LEU A 70 9.64 3.50 1.35
CA LEU A 70 10.39 4.15 2.44
C LEU A 70 9.46 4.92 3.38
N ALA A 71 8.51 5.68 2.84
CA ALA A 71 7.52 6.40 3.64
C ALA A 71 6.65 5.43 4.45
N ASN A 72 6.24 4.31 3.86
CA ASN A 72 5.45 3.28 4.54
C ASN A 72 6.25 2.63 5.68
N GLN A 73 7.50 2.24 5.43
CA GLN A 73 8.39 1.70 6.47
C GLN A 73 8.54 2.68 7.64
N LYS A 74 8.74 3.97 7.36
CA LYS A 74 8.82 5.02 8.38
C LYS A 74 7.52 5.13 9.19
N LEU A 75 6.37 5.14 8.53
CA LEU A 75 5.06 5.19 9.19
C LEU A 75 4.80 3.95 10.05
N VAL A 76 5.21 2.77 9.60
CA VAL A 76 5.10 1.52 10.37
C VAL A 76 5.96 1.59 11.63
N LEU A 77 7.20 2.08 11.53
CA LEU A 77 8.07 2.28 12.69
C LEU A 77 7.47 3.30 13.67
N GLU A 78 7.00 4.44 13.18
CA GLU A 78 6.34 5.45 14.01
C GLU A 78 5.10 4.88 14.70
N SER A 79 4.24 4.18 13.96
CA SER A 79 3.08 3.47 14.48
C SER A 79 3.46 2.51 15.61
N LYS A 80 4.50 1.67 15.41
CA LYS A 80 5.01 0.77 16.44
C LYS A 80 5.48 1.51 17.69
N THR A 81 6.22 2.61 17.54
CA THR A 81 6.66 3.40 18.70
C THR A 81 5.49 4.06 19.43
N SER A 82 4.47 4.52 18.71
CA SER A 82 3.26 5.09 19.31
C SER A 82 2.47 4.02 20.05
N GLN A 83 2.37 2.81 19.50
CA GLN A 83 1.70 1.68 20.12
C GLN A 83 2.40 1.26 21.41
N GLN A 84 3.74 1.24 21.44
CA GLN A 84 4.51 1.00 22.66
C GLN A 84 4.23 2.06 23.73
N LYS A 85 4.19 3.34 23.36
CA LYS A 85 3.83 4.42 24.29
C LYS A 85 2.42 4.25 24.85
N ILE A 86 1.45 3.89 23.99
CA ILE A 86 0.08 3.61 24.42
C ILE A 86 0.08 2.44 25.41
N GLN A 87 0.79 1.34 25.13
CA GLN A 87 0.89 0.19 26.03
C GLN A 87 1.45 0.59 27.41
N CYS A 88 2.58 1.31 27.46
CA CYS A 88 3.14 1.76 28.74
C CYS A 88 2.19 2.67 29.53
N LEU A 89 1.47 3.57 28.85
CA LEU A 89 0.48 4.43 29.49
C LEU A 89 -0.72 3.62 29.99
N THR A 90 -1.20 2.64 29.21
CA THR A 90 -2.28 1.73 29.62
C THR A 90 -1.88 0.94 30.86
N GLU A 91 -0.67 0.35 30.89
CA GLU A 91 -0.15 -0.37 32.06
C GLU A 91 -0.07 0.54 33.30
N THR A 92 0.31 1.81 33.11
CA THR A 92 0.34 2.80 34.20
C THR A 92 -1.08 3.11 34.72
N ILE A 93 -2.05 3.26 33.81
CA ILE A 93 -3.45 3.50 34.15
C ILE A 93 -4.03 2.29 34.90
N GLU A 94 -3.79 1.06 34.44
CA GLU A 94 -4.21 -0.17 35.11
C GLU A 94 -3.59 -0.27 36.52
N GLY A 95 -2.30 0.06 36.66
CA GLY A 95 -1.63 0.12 37.96
C GLY A 95 -2.29 1.12 38.92
N LEU A 96 -2.67 2.29 38.43
CA LEU A 96 -3.38 3.31 39.22
C LEU A 96 -4.82 2.89 39.55
N GLN A 97 -5.53 2.26 38.61
CA GLN A 97 -6.88 1.74 38.83
C GLN A 97 -6.89 0.69 39.94
N ASN A 98 -5.94 -0.24 39.93
CA ASN A 98 -5.79 -1.24 41.00
C ASN A 98 -5.55 -0.59 42.37
N GLN A 99 -4.74 0.49 42.43
CA GLN A 99 -4.52 1.24 43.69
C GLN A 99 -5.80 1.94 44.17
N VAL A 100 -6.57 2.52 43.24
CA VAL A 100 -7.86 3.15 43.57
C VAL A 100 -8.87 2.12 44.08
N GLU A 101 -8.95 0.96 43.44
CA GLU A 101 -9.82 -0.14 43.86
C GLU A 101 -9.45 -0.67 45.25
N GLU A 102 -8.15 -0.84 45.52
CA GLU A 102 -7.65 -1.26 46.84
C GLU A 102 -7.97 -0.21 47.93
N LEU A 103 -7.72 1.07 47.65
CA LEU A 103 -8.08 2.16 48.57
C LEU A 103 -9.60 2.23 48.79
N GLN A 104 -10.39 2.04 47.74
CA GLN A 104 -11.84 2.04 47.82
C GLN A 104 -12.35 0.88 48.68
N LYS A 105 -11.76 -0.31 48.53
CA LYS A 105 -12.04 -1.47 49.38
C LYS A 105 -11.70 -1.20 50.85
N GLN A 106 -10.54 -0.62 51.15
CA GLN A 106 -10.16 -0.25 52.52
C GLN A 106 -11.14 0.77 53.13
N VAL A 107 -11.60 1.75 52.35
CA VAL A 107 -12.62 2.72 52.80
C VAL A 107 -13.96 2.04 53.06
N GLU A 108 -14.39 1.10 52.23
CA GLU A 108 -15.61 0.32 52.41
C GLU A 108 -15.53 -0.60 53.64
N GLU A 109 -14.38 -1.24 53.87
CA GLU A 109 -14.11 -2.03 55.08
C GLU A 109 -14.21 -1.15 56.34
N MET A 110 -13.56 0.01 56.37
CA MET A 110 -13.66 0.97 57.47
C MET A 110 -15.09 1.45 57.70
N ARG A 111 -15.84 1.75 56.64
CA ARG A 111 -17.27 2.09 56.72
C ARG A 111 -18.11 0.95 57.29
N SER A 112 -17.82 -0.30 56.92
CA SER A 112 -18.52 -1.49 57.41
C SER A 112 -18.28 -1.72 58.91
N LEU A 113 -17.03 -1.53 59.37
CA LEU A 113 -16.63 -1.61 60.77
C LEU A 113 -17.31 -0.52 61.60
N GLU A 114 -17.39 0.70 61.06
CA GLU A 114 -18.09 1.80 61.71
C GLU A 114 -19.60 1.54 61.83
N GLN A 115 -20.25 1.01 60.78
CA GLN A 115 -21.65 0.60 60.87
C GLN A 115 -21.88 -0.50 61.92
N LEU A 116 -20.94 -1.45 62.05
CA LEU A 116 -20.99 -2.47 63.10
C LEU A 116 -20.84 -1.86 64.49
N ARG A 117 -19.95 -0.88 64.68
CA ARG A 117 -19.82 -0.11 65.92
C ARG A 117 -21.13 0.60 66.28
N ILE A 118 -21.72 1.34 65.34
CA ILE A 118 -23.00 2.04 65.55
C ILE A 118 -24.12 1.05 65.89
N ARG A 119 -24.18 -0.12 65.26
CA ARG A 119 -25.17 -1.16 65.60
C ARG A 119 -24.94 -1.75 66.99
N ARG A 120 -23.69 -1.99 67.39
CA ARG A 120 -23.34 -2.46 68.74
C ARG A 120 -23.74 -1.40 69.77
N GLU A 121 -23.38 -0.14 69.54
CA GLU A 121 -23.73 0.97 70.41
C GLU A 121 -25.25 1.17 70.52
N LYS A 122 -26.02 1.07 69.42
CA LYS A 122 -27.49 1.10 69.48
C LYS A 122 -28.08 -0.06 70.28
N ARG A 123 -27.50 -1.26 70.23
CA ARG A 123 -27.92 -2.40 71.05
C ARG A 123 -27.53 -2.21 72.52
N GLU A 124 -26.36 -1.64 72.77
CA GLU A 124 -25.87 -1.33 74.11
C GLU A 124 -26.70 -0.22 74.76
N ARG A 125 -26.96 0.90 74.07
CA ARG A 125 -27.88 1.95 74.51
C ARG A 125 -29.28 1.41 74.83
N ARG A 126 -29.79 0.45 74.05
CA ARG A 126 -31.07 -0.24 74.35
C ARG A 126 -31.01 -1.13 75.58
N ARG A 127 -29.84 -1.66 75.95
CA ARG A 127 -29.61 -2.43 77.18
C ARG A 127 -29.38 -1.53 78.40
N THR A 128 -28.66 -0.42 78.24
CA THR A 128 -28.36 0.53 79.33
C THR A 128 -29.53 1.43 79.70
N ILE A 129 -30.60 1.50 78.89
CA ILE A 129 -31.88 2.10 79.35
C ILE A 129 -32.48 1.29 80.51
N HIS A 130 -32.12 0.01 80.67
CA HIS A 130 -32.59 -0.86 81.76
C HIS A 130 -31.51 -1.20 82.82
N THR A 131 -30.36 -0.52 82.83
CA THR A 131 -29.36 -0.74 83.90
C THR A 131 -28.56 0.54 84.16
N PHE A 132 -28.60 1.00 85.41
CA PHE A 132 -27.97 2.23 85.90
C PHE A 132 -26.48 2.34 85.51
N PRO A 133 -25.97 3.52 85.10
CA PRO A 133 -24.54 3.76 84.93
C PRO A 133 -23.89 3.99 86.30
N CYS A 134 -23.38 2.92 86.89
CA CYS A 134 -22.46 2.99 88.01
C CYS A 134 -21.53 1.78 87.89
N LEU A 135 -20.23 2.00 88.15
CA LEU A 135 -19.18 0.98 88.25
C LEU A 135 -18.53 0.51 86.94
N LYS A 136 -17.85 1.44 86.24
CA LYS A 136 -16.72 1.05 85.36
C LYS A 136 -15.51 1.98 85.50
N GLU A 137 -15.25 2.45 86.72
CA GLU A 137 -14.06 3.24 87.07
C GLU A 137 -13.19 2.62 88.17
N LEU A 138 -13.45 1.38 88.61
CA LEU A 138 -12.70 0.76 89.72
C LEU A 138 -11.82 -0.45 89.38
N CYS A 139 -11.67 -0.81 88.10
CA CYS A 139 -10.76 -1.90 87.71
C CYS A 139 -9.92 -1.52 86.49
N SER A 140 -8.91 -0.67 86.68
CA SER A 140 -7.64 -0.65 85.93
C SER A 140 -6.66 0.30 86.61
N SER A 141 -6.25 -0.05 87.84
CA SER A 141 -5.11 0.58 88.50
C SER A 141 -3.81 0.04 87.87
N PRO A 142 -2.92 0.88 87.33
CA PRO A 142 -1.56 0.47 87.01
C PRO A 142 -0.70 0.70 88.26
N ARG A 143 -0.47 -0.36 89.04
CA ARG A 143 0.67 -0.40 89.97
C ARG A 143 1.55 -1.59 89.57
N TYR A 144 2.76 -1.26 89.08
CA TYR A 144 4.04 -1.67 89.69
C TYR A 144 3.87 -2.74 90.80
N GLU A 145 4.51 -3.90 90.80
CA GLU A 145 5.78 -4.35 90.19
C GLU A 145 5.81 -5.90 90.27
N ASP A 146 6.90 -6.49 89.79
CA ASP A 146 7.36 -7.88 90.00
C ASP A 146 6.77 -8.90 88.98
N SER A 147 7.52 -9.57 88.10
CA SER A 147 8.95 -9.86 88.06
C SER A 147 9.34 -10.00 86.58
N PHE A 148 10.14 -9.08 86.04
CA PHE A 148 10.85 -9.35 84.80
C PHE A 148 11.96 -10.33 85.13
N GLN A 149 11.58 -11.61 85.13
CA GLN A 149 12.50 -12.70 84.93
C GLN A 149 13.24 -12.39 83.63
N VAL A 150 14.52 -12.05 83.79
CA VAL A 150 15.51 -11.98 82.72
C VAL A 150 15.62 -13.40 82.15
N HIS A 151 14.65 -13.77 81.32
CA HIS A 151 14.75 -14.90 80.42
C HIS A 151 15.12 -14.34 79.07
N SER A 152 16.39 -14.55 78.78
CA SER A 152 17.06 -14.40 77.50
C SER A 152 16.36 -15.20 76.39
N SER A 153 15.19 -14.78 75.93
CA SER A 153 14.47 -15.46 74.83
C SER A 153 13.62 -14.55 73.92
N SER A 154 13.87 -13.23 73.93
CA SER A 154 13.13 -12.29 73.07
C SER A 154 13.77 -12.03 71.69
N THR A 155 14.79 -12.80 71.28
CA THR A 155 15.37 -12.70 69.93
C THR A 155 14.64 -13.54 68.87
N ASP A 156 13.84 -14.54 69.25
CA ASP A 156 13.32 -15.54 68.29
C ASP A 156 12.00 -15.17 67.60
N PHE A 157 11.27 -14.17 68.09
CA PHE A 157 9.97 -13.79 67.52
C PHE A 157 10.06 -12.72 66.40
N SER A 158 11.19 -12.02 66.25
CA SER A 158 11.43 -11.08 65.14
C SER A 158 12.25 -11.66 63.98
N GLN A 159 12.85 -12.85 64.14
CA GLN A 159 13.82 -13.40 63.18
C GLN A 159 13.15 -14.09 61.98
N LYS A 160 12.06 -14.82 62.20
CA LYS A 160 11.34 -15.58 61.13
C LYS A 160 10.67 -14.73 60.04
N PRO A 161 10.10 -13.52 60.31
CA PRO A 161 9.60 -12.64 59.25
C PRO A 161 10.72 -12.03 58.40
N LEU A 162 11.80 -11.60 59.05
CA LEU A 162 12.99 -11.03 58.40
C LEU A 162 13.72 -12.07 57.54
N GLU A 163 13.79 -13.33 57.97
CA GLU A 163 14.37 -14.42 57.18
C GLU A 163 13.60 -14.66 55.88
N ARG A 164 12.26 -14.70 55.91
CA ARG A 164 11.43 -14.85 54.70
C ARG A 164 11.54 -13.65 53.76
N GLU A 165 11.63 -12.46 54.32
CA GLU A 165 11.86 -11.25 53.51
C GLU A 165 13.25 -11.29 52.87
N ASN A 166 14.27 -11.75 53.59
CA ASN A 166 15.63 -11.91 53.07
C ASN A 166 15.69 -12.99 51.97
N GLU A 167 15.00 -14.12 52.13
CA GLU A 167 14.85 -15.13 51.07
C GLU A 167 14.14 -14.57 49.83
N ARG A 168 13.06 -13.79 50.02
CA ARG A 168 12.35 -13.11 48.92
C ARG A 168 13.23 -12.08 48.23
N LEU A 169 14.00 -11.30 48.99
CA LEU A 169 14.96 -10.33 48.45
C LEU A 169 16.10 -11.05 47.71
N GLN A 170 16.61 -12.16 48.23
CA GLN A 170 17.62 -12.98 47.55
C GLN A 170 17.06 -13.57 46.25
N ALA A 171 15.83 -14.07 46.24
CA ALA A 171 15.17 -14.56 45.03
C ALA A 171 14.99 -13.42 44.00
N MET A 172 14.60 -12.22 44.44
CA MET A 172 14.47 -11.05 43.58
C MET A 172 15.82 -10.60 43.03
N VAL A 173 16.87 -10.57 43.86
CA VAL A 173 18.24 -10.25 43.44
C VAL A 173 18.75 -11.28 42.43
N ASN A 174 18.48 -12.57 42.64
CA ASN A 174 18.87 -13.62 41.70
C ASN A 174 18.11 -13.51 40.37
N SER A 175 16.81 -13.18 40.41
CA SER A 175 16.00 -12.89 39.22
C SER A 175 16.53 -11.69 38.45
N LEU A 176 16.81 -10.56 39.14
CA LEU A 176 17.40 -9.37 38.53
C LEU A 176 18.80 -9.64 37.96
N ARG A 177 19.65 -10.42 38.64
CA ARG A 177 20.96 -10.85 38.11
C ARG A 177 20.81 -11.68 36.84
N SER A 178 19.84 -12.59 36.79
CA SER A 178 19.55 -13.38 35.59
C SER A 178 19.07 -12.49 34.44
N GLN A 179 18.18 -11.54 34.72
CA GLN A 179 17.67 -10.59 33.73
C GLN A 179 18.77 -9.67 33.19
N VAL A 180 19.66 -9.16 34.04
CA VAL A 180 20.83 -8.37 33.63
C VAL A 180 21.77 -9.19 32.75
N ASN A 181 22.01 -10.47 33.07
CA ASN A 181 22.82 -11.35 32.24
C ASN A 181 22.17 -11.62 30.88
N GLN A 182 20.85 -11.79 30.84
CA GLN A 182 20.10 -11.98 29.60
C GLN A 182 20.16 -10.72 28.72
N GLU A 183 19.99 -9.53 29.31
CA GLU A 183 20.15 -8.26 28.61
C GLU A 183 21.59 -8.05 28.11
N LYS A 184 22.60 -8.42 28.90
CA LYS A 184 24.00 -8.37 28.47
C LYS A 184 24.23 -9.27 27.25
N GLN A 185 23.75 -10.51 27.26
CA GLN A 185 23.86 -11.42 26.12
C GLN A 185 23.11 -10.90 24.89
N ARG A 186 21.93 -10.30 25.09
CA ARG A 186 21.16 -9.67 24.00
C ARG A 186 21.92 -8.49 23.41
N LYS A 187 22.52 -7.64 24.25
CA LYS A 187 23.37 -6.52 23.83
C LYS A 187 24.56 -7.01 23.03
N GLU A 188 25.28 -8.02 23.51
CA GLU A 188 26.42 -8.60 22.80
C GLU A 188 26.02 -9.21 21.44
N ARG A 189 24.84 -9.82 21.32
CA ARG A 189 24.35 -10.34 20.03
C ARG A 189 24.12 -9.19 19.03
N VAL A 190 23.43 -8.14 19.46
CA VAL A 190 23.20 -6.96 18.62
C VAL A 190 24.50 -6.24 18.29
N GLU A 191 25.46 -6.18 19.22
CA GLU A 191 26.79 -5.61 18.94
C GLU A 191 27.55 -6.40 17.87
N ARG A 192 27.48 -7.74 17.88
CA ARG A 192 28.08 -8.57 16.82
C ARG A 192 27.40 -8.34 15.47
N GLU A 193 26.07 -8.29 15.45
CA GLU A 193 25.30 -7.98 14.24
C GLU A 193 25.66 -6.59 13.69
N TYR A 194 25.76 -5.58 14.57
CA TYR A 194 26.19 -4.23 14.20
C TYR A 194 27.60 -4.22 13.61
N THR A 195 28.55 -4.95 14.21
CA THR A 195 29.90 -5.06 13.63
C THR A 195 29.91 -5.76 12.27
N SER A 196 29.05 -6.76 12.05
CA SER A 196 28.90 -7.42 10.75
C SER A 196 28.36 -6.44 9.70
N VAL A 197 27.35 -5.64 10.05
CA VAL A 197 26.78 -4.63 9.14
C VAL A 197 27.79 -3.55 8.79
N ILE A 198 28.63 -3.11 9.74
CA ILE A 198 29.71 -2.16 9.45
C ILE A 198 30.71 -2.76 8.44
N GLN A 199 31.08 -4.03 8.60
CA GLN A 199 31.99 -4.71 7.66
C GLN A 199 31.38 -4.80 6.26
N GLU A 200 30.11 -5.20 6.15
CA GLU A 200 29.40 -5.22 4.87
C GLU A 200 29.32 -3.84 4.23
N TYR A 201 29.10 -2.79 5.04
CA TYR A 201 29.10 -1.41 4.56
C TYR A 201 30.46 -1.00 4.00
N SER A 202 31.56 -1.29 4.71
CA SER A 202 32.91 -0.98 4.20
C SER A 202 33.26 -1.75 2.93
N ASP A 203 32.82 -3.01 2.80
CA ASP A 203 33.03 -3.81 1.59
C ASP A 203 32.25 -3.24 0.40
N LEU A 204 31.03 -2.74 0.64
CA LEU A 204 30.22 -2.07 -0.39
C LEU A 204 30.86 -0.74 -0.82
N GLU A 205 31.33 0.07 0.12
CA GLU A 205 32.06 1.31 -0.19
C GLU A 205 33.30 1.04 -1.05
N GLN A 206 34.06 0.00 -0.73
CA GLN A 206 35.21 -0.41 -1.54
C GLN A 206 34.80 -0.79 -2.97
N ARG A 207 33.73 -1.58 -3.14
CA ARG A 207 33.23 -1.94 -4.48
C ARG A 207 32.76 -0.74 -5.29
N VAL A 208 32.16 0.26 -4.63
CA VAL A 208 31.77 1.51 -5.29
C VAL A 208 33.00 2.27 -5.77
N CYS A 209 34.03 2.41 -4.92
CA CYS A 209 35.29 3.03 -5.30
C CYS A 209 35.96 2.31 -6.49
N GLU A 210 35.96 0.97 -6.49
CA GLU A 210 36.47 0.16 -7.60
C GLU A 210 35.69 0.39 -8.90
N MET A 211 34.37 0.49 -8.83
CA MET A 211 33.50 0.79 -9.98
C MET A 211 33.76 2.20 -10.52
N GLU A 212 33.91 3.19 -9.64
CA GLU A 212 34.26 4.56 -10.01
C GLU A 212 35.60 4.62 -10.73
N ASN A 213 36.61 3.90 -10.24
CA ASN A 213 37.90 3.76 -10.91
C ASN A 213 37.76 3.10 -12.30
N CYS A 214 36.93 2.06 -12.43
CA CYS A 214 36.64 1.45 -13.73
C CYS A 214 35.97 2.45 -14.69
N LYS A 215 35.01 3.25 -14.20
CA LYS A 215 34.35 4.29 -14.99
C LYS A 215 35.34 5.36 -15.47
N LEU A 216 36.24 5.81 -14.60
CA LEU A 216 37.31 6.74 -14.99
C LEU A 216 38.20 6.14 -16.07
N ARG A 217 38.58 4.86 -15.93
CA ARG A 217 39.38 4.18 -16.95
C ARG A 217 38.67 4.05 -18.29
N ILE A 218 37.36 3.83 -18.30
CA ILE A 218 36.56 3.83 -19.53
C ILE A 218 36.59 5.20 -20.18
N LYS A 219 36.36 6.29 -19.42
CA LYS A 219 36.42 7.66 -19.94
C LYS A 219 37.80 8.00 -20.54
N GLU A 220 38.88 7.56 -19.90
CA GLU A 220 40.24 7.70 -20.44
C GLU A 220 40.39 6.98 -21.78
N LEU A 221 39.93 5.73 -21.87
CA LEU A 221 40.00 4.94 -23.11
C LEU A 221 39.12 5.53 -24.22
N GLU A 222 37.96 6.09 -23.88
CA GLU A 222 37.10 6.81 -24.83
C GLU A 222 37.80 8.05 -25.38
N ALA A 223 38.50 8.80 -24.53
CA ALA A 223 39.31 9.94 -24.96
C ALA A 223 40.48 9.49 -25.88
N GLU A 224 41.20 8.43 -25.51
CA GLU A 224 42.27 7.85 -26.35
C GLU A 224 41.72 7.39 -27.72
N LEU A 225 40.54 6.77 -27.75
CA LEU A 225 39.88 6.36 -29.01
C LEU A 225 39.52 7.55 -29.89
N LEU A 226 39.00 8.62 -29.29
CA LEU A 226 38.70 9.86 -30.02
C LEU A 226 39.96 10.48 -30.61
N GLU A 227 41.06 10.54 -29.84
CA GLU A 227 42.35 11.02 -30.34
C GLU A 227 42.88 10.15 -31.50
N LEU A 228 42.81 8.82 -31.39
CA LEU A 228 43.22 7.92 -32.46
C LEU A 228 42.34 8.06 -33.71
N GLN A 229 41.04 8.29 -33.55
CA GLN A 229 40.13 8.55 -34.66
C GLN A 229 40.47 9.88 -35.36
N GLN A 230 40.75 10.94 -34.61
CA GLN A 230 41.21 12.22 -35.16
C GLN A 230 42.54 12.05 -35.90
N MET A 231 43.50 11.32 -35.33
CA MET A 231 44.79 11.03 -35.96
C MET A 231 44.62 10.22 -37.26
N LYS A 232 43.69 9.26 -37.29
CA LYS A 232 43.34 8.51 -38.50
C LYS A 232 42.72 9.41 -39.57
N GLN A 233 41.82 10.32 -39.19
CA GLN A 233 41.24 11.30 -40.11
C GLN A 233 42.31 12.23 -40.69
N VAL A 234 43.15 12.84 -39.84
CA VAL A 234 44.28 13.69 -40.27
C VAL A 234 45.20 12.92 -41.21
N LYS A 235 45.55 11.68 -40.89
CA LYS A 235 46.34 10.82 -41.77
C LYS A 235 45.63 10.56 -43.11
N LYS A 236 44.31 10.32 -43.11
CA LYS A 236 43.53 10.18 -44.36
C LYS A 236 43.63 11.46 -45.19
N TYR A 237 43.45 12.65 -44.60
CA TYR A 237 43.59 13.93 -45.32
C TYR A 237 45.00 14.15 -45.89
N LEU A 238 46.05 13.79 -45.14
CA LEU A 238 47.44 13.96 -45.59
C LEU A 238 47.86 12.97 -46.69
N LEU A 239 47.27 11.76 -46.73
CA LEU A 239 47.55 10.75 -47.77
C LEU A 239 46.58 10.82 -48.97
N SER A 240 45.42 11.47 -48.83
CA SER A 240 44.46 11.64 -49.91
C SER A 240 44.99 12.68 -50.89
N ARG A 241 45.57 12.22 -52.01
CA ARG A 241 45.92 13.08 -53.14
C ARG A 241 44.68 13.84 -53.60
N GLU A 242 44.88 15.08 -54.05
CA GLU A 242 43.91 16.17 -54.30
C GLU A 242 42.52 15.78 -54.86
N ASP A 243 42.37 14.64 -55.52
CA ASP A 243 41.11 14.17 -56.11
C ASP A 243 40.11 13.53 -55.12
N ASN A 244 40.55 13.15 -53.91
CA ASN A 244 39.70 12.48 -52.90
C ASN A 244 39.53 13.31 -51.60
N LEU A 245 39.83 14.60 -51.63
CA LEU A 245 39.75 15.50 -50.47
C LEU A 245 38.30 15.79 -50.07
N SER A 246 37.41 15.91 -51.06
CA SER A 246 35.97 16.12 -50.88
C SER A 246 35.29 14.97 -50.14
N GLU A 247 35.63 13.73 -50.48
CA GLU A 247 35.10 12.53 -49.83
C GLU A 247 35.65 12.35 -48.40
N ALA A 248 36.91 12.72 -48.17
CA ALA A 248 37.49 12.73 -46.83
C ALA A 248 36.83 13.78 -45.91
N LEU A 249 36.40 14.95 -46.43
CA LEU A 249 35.75 16.01 -45.63
C LEU A 249 34.29 15.70 -45.29
N LEU A 250 33.61 14.86 -46.08
CA LEU A 250 32.21 14.48 -45.87
C LEU A 250 32.03 13.28 -44.91
N GLU A 251 33.08 12.48 -44.71
CA GLU A 251 33.03 11.25 -43.91
C GLU A 251 32.84 11.47 -42.38
N PRO A 252 33.37 12.54 -41.74
CA PRO A 252 33.08 12.85 -40.33
C PRO A 252 31.62 13.26 -40.08
N LEU A 253 30.95 13.85 -41.08
CA LEU A 253 29.53 14.20 -41.00
C LEU A 253 28.62 12.97 -41.08
N ASN A 254 29.10 11.89 -41.69
CA ASN A 254 28.33 10.65 -41.89
C ASN A 254 28.59 9.59 -40.80
N ASN A 255 29.67 9.72 -40.02
CA ASN A 255 30.07 8.78 -38.96
C ASN A 255 30.09 9.40 -37.57
N ALA A 256 29.30 10.46 -37.32
CA ALA A 256 29.08 10.93 -35.96
C ALA A 256 28.46 9.77 -35.14
N PRO A 257 29.14 9.23 -34.11
CA PRO A 257 28.51 8.26 -33.22
C PRO A 257 27.44 9.01 -32.42
N GLU A 258 26.24 8.45 -32.35
CA GLU A 258 25.20 8.86 -31.40
C GLU A 258 25.78 8.74 -29.97
N ALA A 259 26.32 9.84 -29.45
CA ALA A 259 26.78 9.95 -28.07
C ALA A 259 25.58 10.40 -27.21
N ASP A 260 24.77 9.43 -26.81
CA ASP A 260 23.73 9.59 -25.78
C ASP A 260 24.37 9.70 -24.39
N TYR A 261 25.01 10.83 -24.06
CA TYR A 261 25.24 11.23 -22.66
C TYR A 261 25.34 12.76 -22.57
N ILE A 262 24.18 13.42 -22.57
CA ILE A 262 24.09 14.77 -22.02
C ILE A 262 24.08 14.64 -20.50
N ASP A 263 25.22 15.01 -19.92
CA ASP A 263 25.43 15.28 -18.51
C ASP A 263 24.56 16.48 -18.09
N LEU A 264 23.59 16.22 -17.22
CA LEU A 264 22.89 17.24 -16.45
C LEU A 264 23.03 16.84 -14.98
N SER A 265 24.09 17.27 -14.30
CA SER A 265 24.09 17.61 -12.86
C SER A 265 25.47 18.07 -12.36
N GLU A 266 25.89 19.29 -12.69
CA GLU A 266 26.82 20.04 -11.82
C GLU A 266 26.51 21.54 -11.93
N GLU A 267 25.92 22.12 -10.89
CA GLU A 267 26.26 23.48 -10.43
C GLU A 267 25.84 23.62 -8.95
N GLU A 268 26.83 23.46 -8.07
CA GLU A 268 26.82 23.96 -6.69
C GLU A 268 28.06 24.87 -6.53
N GLY A 269 27.88 26.08 -5.97
CA GLY A 269 29.00 26.85 -5.39
C GLY A 269 29.03 28.34 -5.69
N GLY A 270 28.51 29.15 -4.75
CA GLY A 270 28.37 30.60 -4.90
C GLY A 270 29.60 31.48 -4.70
N LYS A 271 29.39 32.81 -4.83
CA LYS A 271 30.08 33.88 -4.08
C LYS A 271 29.40 35.26 -4.26
N SER A 272 29.00 35.84 -3.13
CA SER A 272 29.15 37.24 -2.71
C SER A 272 29.41 38.32 -3.78
N HIS A 273 28.50 39.28 -3.92
CA HIS A 273 28.72 40.71 -3.57
C HIS A 273 27.45 41.56 -3.84
N GLY A 274 26.94 42.25 -2.82
CA GLY A 274 26.12 43.47 -2.99
C GLY A 274 27.02 44.71 -3.09
N PRO A 275 26.49 45.92 -3.38
CA PRO A 275 25.28 46.42 -2.72
C PRO A 275 24.30 47.29 -3.56
N SER A 276 23.07 47.38 -3.02
CA SER A 276 22.17 48.54 -2.97
C SER A 276 21.49 49.07 -4.25
N MET A 277 20.16 48.96 -4.30
CA MET A 277 19.22 50.10 -4.12
C MET A 277 17.76 49.59 -4.22
N THR A 278 16.98 49.85 -3.17
CA THR A 278 15.50 49.78 -3.11
C THR A 278 14.91 51.08 -3.71
N PRO A 279 13.60 51.21 -4.08
CA PRO A 279 12.45 50.67 -3.33
C PRO A 279 11.17 50.23 -4.08
N SER A 280 10.37 49.50 -3.30
CA SER A 280 8.90 49.50 -3.26
C SER A 280 8.11 48.42 -4.03
N PRO A 281 6.98 47.94 -3.47
CA PRO A 281 6.44 46.60 -3.69
C PRO A 281 5.18 46.59 -4.57
N ASN A 282 4.83 45.39 -5.05
CA ASN A 282 3.52 44.92 -5.59
C ASN A 282 3.64 44.30 -6.99
N HIS A 283 3.92 42.99 -7.09
CA HIS A 283 3.12 42.07 -7.93
C HIS A 283 3.57 40.61 -7.74
N PRO A 284 2.64 39.64 -7.56
CA PRO A 284 2.96 38.23 -7.45
C PRO A 284 3.38 37.59 -8.79
N VAL A 285 4.29 36.64 -8.62
CA VAL A 285 4.98 35.74 -9.55
C VAL A 285 4.10 35.20 -10.70
N ARG A 286 4.53 35.43 -11.95
CA ARG A 286 4.07 34.72 -13.15
C ARG A 286 4.78 33.36 -13.25
N LYS A 287 4.02 32.27 -13.12
CA LYS A 287 4.38 30.95 -13.64
C LYS A 287 3.82 30.82 -15.05
N SER A 288 4.70 30.51 -16.00
CA SER A 288 4.41 30.32 -17.41
C SER A 288 3.82 28.93 -17.62
N CYS A 289 2.57 28.84 -18.06
CA CYS A 289 1.94 27.62 -18.57
C CYS A 289 1.55 27.88 -20.03
N SER A 290 2.18 27.15 -20.96
CA SER A 290 1.78 27.09 -22.36
C SER A 290 0.85 25.89 -22.55
N ASP A 291 -0.47 26.09 -22.42
CA ASP A 291 -1.46 25.08 -22.78
C ASP A 291 -2.79 25.70 -23.24
N THR A 292 -2.72 26.73 -24.08
CA THR A 292 -3.90 27.40 -24.64
C THR A 292 -3.65 27.87 -26.07
N ALA A 293 -3.43 26.91 -26.97
CA ALA A 293 -3.34 27.17 -28.42
C ALA A 293 -4.21 26.27 -29.30
N LEU A 294 -4.95 25.29 -28.74
CA LEU A 294 -5.77 24.36 -29.54
C LEU A 294 -7.30 24.47 -29.34
N ASN A 295 -7.78 25.38 -28.48
CA ASN A 295 -9.23 25.58 -28.28
C ASN A 295 -9.84 26.68 -29.17
N ALA A 296 -9.05 27.38 -29.98
CA ALA A 296 -9.52 28.50 -30.82
C ALA A 296 -9.90 28.10 -32.26
N ILE A 297 -9.66 26.85 -32.68
CA ILE A 297 -9.93 26.38 -34.06
C ILE A 297 -11.23 25.54 -34.14
N VAL A 298 -11.74 25.03 -33.01
CA VAL A 298 -12.91 24.13 -32.99
C VAL A 298 -14.26 24.88 -32.91
N THR A 299 -14.28 26.15 -32.53
CA THR A 299 -15.52 26.89 -32.27
C THR A 299 -16.05 27.72 -33.45
N LYS A 300 -15.49 27.57 -34.65
CA LYS A 300 -15.80 28.46 -35.78
C LYS A 300 -16.28 27.78 -37.07
N ASP A 301 -17.00 26.66 -36.97
CA ASP A 301 -17.76 26.11 -38.10
C ASP A 301 -19.14 25.57 -37.68
N ALA A 302 -19.92 26.42 -37.02
CA ALA A 302 -21.31 26.15 -36.68
C ALA A 302 -22.31 26.84 -37.63
N VAL A 303 -22.04 26.90 -38.94
CA VAL A 303 -23.07 27.21 -39.95
C VAL A 303 -22.74 26.53 -41.29
N SER A 304 -23.12 25.26 -41.45
CA SER A 304 -23.50 24.77 -42.77
C SER A 304 -24.51 23.63 -42.63
N ARG A 305 -25.77 23.96 -42.88
CA ARG A 305 -26.84 22.99 -43.15
C ARG A 305 -26.83 22.76 -44.66
N HIS A 306 -26.59 21.53 -45.12
CA HIS A 306 -27.39 20.79 -46.12
C HIS A 306 -26.64 19.53 -46.57
N GLU A 307 -27.43 18.50 -46.93
CA GLU A 307 -27.06 17.17 -47.44
C GLU A 307 -26.44 16.21 -46.40
N GLY A 308 -27.07 15.11 -45.98
CA GLY A 308 -28.00 14.25 -46.71
C GLY A 308 -27.27 13.02 -47.24
N ASN A 309 -27.46 11.89 -46.56
CA ASN A 309 -27.49 10.54 -47.16
C ASN A 309 -26.20 9.86 -47.64
N TYR A 310 -25.14 9.76 -46.84
CA TYR A 310 -24.08 8.75 -47.08
C TYR A 310 -23.50 8.07 -45.81
N THR A 311 -24.26 7.98 -44.72
CA THR A 311 -23.73 7.52 -43.41
C THR A 311 -24.25 6.16 -42.92
N LEU A 312 -24.71 5.26 -43.81
CA LEU A 312 -25.08 3.89 -43.39
C LEU A 312 -24.17 2.78 -43.92
N HIS A 313 -23.27 3.05 -44.87
CA HIS A 313 -22.32 2.06 -45.36
C HIS A 313 -20.89 2.20 -44.79
N ALA A 314 -20.59 3.26 -44.04
CA ALA A 314 -19.24 3.50 -43.49
C ALA A 314 -18.95 2.80 -42.15
N ASN A 315 -19.97 2.36 -41.40
CA ASN A 315 -19.77 1.80 -40.05
C ASN A 315 -19.32 0.32 -40.04
N ASN A 316 -19.60 -0.44 -41.10
CA ASN A 316 -19.18 -1.85 -41.16
C ASN A 316 -17.78 -2.02 -41.77
N VAL A 317 -17.30 -1.05 -42.56
CA VAL A 317 -15.95 -1.09 -43.17
C VAL A 317 -14.90 -0.47 -42.24
N ARG A 318 -15.28 0.47 -41.36
CA ARG A 318 -14.36 1.08 -40.38
C ARG A 318 -13.91 0.16 -39.24
N LYS A 319 -14.54 -1.01 -39.03
CA LYS A 319 -14.06 -1.99 -38.03
C LYS A 319 -12.78 -2.72 -38.42
N ARG A 320 -12.28 -2.56 -39.66
CA ARG A 320 -11.04 -3.21 -40.12
C ARG A 320 -9.81 -2.28 -40.12
N GLY A 321 -9.93 -1.06 -39.60
CA GLY A 321 -8.85 -0.06 -39.59
C GLY A 321 -8.83 0.85 -38.37
N MET A 322 -9.44 0.45 -37.26
CA MET A 322 -9.29 1.14 -35.98
C MET A 322 -8.09 0.53 -35.24
N SER A 323 -7.14 1.37 -34.82
CA SER A 323 -6.01 0.95 -33.98
C SER A 323 -6.52 0.16 -32.77
N ILE A 324 -5.84 -0.95 -32.44
CA ILE A 324 -6.10 -1.77 -31.25
C ILE A 324 -6.22 -0.88 -30.01
N LEU A 325 -5.45 0.22 -29.97
CA LEU A 325 -5.49 1.18 -28.87
C LEU A 325 -6.85 1.88 -28.72
N ARG A 326 -7.51 2.24 -29.84
CA ARG A 326 -8.84 2.86 -29.80
C ARG A 326 -9.92 1.86 -29.39
N GLU A 327 -9.79 0.59 -29.79
CA GLU A 327 -10.69 -0.47 -29.33
C GLU A 327 -10.48 -0.76 -27.84
N VAL A 328 -9.23 -0.79 -27.37
CA VAL A 328 -8.88 -0.94 -25.94
C VAL A 328 -9.37 0.27 -25.15
N ASP A 329 -9.22 1.49 -25.66
CA ASP A 329 -9.74 2.71 -25.05
C ASP A 329 -11.26 2.66 -24.96
N GLU A 330 -11.95 2.25 -26.03
CA GLU A 330 -13.41 2.15 -26.03
C GLU A 330 -13.89 1.05 -25.07
N GLN A 331 -13.15 -0.06 -24.96
CA GLN A 331 -13.39 -1.08 -23.95
C GLN A 331 -13.10 -0.58 -22.53
N TYR A 332 -12.06 0.22 -22.33
CA TYR A 332 -11.71 0.82 -21.04
C TYR A 332 -12.74 1.85 -20.61
N HIS A 333 -13.22 2.70 -21.51
CA HIS A 333 -14.28 3.67 -21.25
C HIS A 333 -15.61 2.97 -20.99
N ALA A 334 -15.97 1.92 -21.75
CA ALA A 334 -17.16 1.11 -21.47
C ALA A 334 -17.07 0.37 -20.12
N LEU A 335 -15.86 -0.03 -19.71
CA LEU A 335 -15.62 -0.64 -18.40
C LEU A 335 -15.71 0.40 -17.28
N LEU A 336 -15.12 1.58 -17.46
CA LEU A 336 -15.24 2.72 -16.57
C LEU A 336 -16.71 3.11 -16.36
N GLU A 337 -17.48 3.24 -17.42
CA GLU A 337 -18.90 3.58 -17.36
C GLU A 337 -19.70 2.52 -16.57
N LYS A 338 -19.38 1.23 -16.75
CA LYS A 338 -19.97 0.15 -15.93
C LYS A 338 -19.56 0.21 -14.46
N TYR A 339 -18.30 0.55 -14.16
CA TYR A 339 -17.84 0.74 -12.78
C TYR A 339 -18.49 1.96 -12.13
N GLU A 340 -18.63 3.06 -12.87
CA GLU A 340 -19.34 4.26 -12.41
C GLU A 340 -20.82 3.99 -12.21
N GLU A 341 -21.45 3.20 -13.08
CA GLU A 341 -22.83 2.75 -12.91
C GLU A 341 -22.99 1.86 -11.67
N LEU A 342 -22.03 0.95 -11.42
CA LEU A 342 -22.01 0.11 -10.21
C LEU A 342 -21.82 0.94 -8.94
N LEU A 343 -20.89 1.90 -8.96
CA LEU A 343 -20.67 2.84 -7.86
C LEU A 343 -21.88 3.74 -7.63
N SER A 344 -22.56 4.15 -8.70
CA SER A 344 -23.80 4.93 -8.64
C SER A 344 -24.93 4.11 -8.05
N LYS A 345 -25.06 2.82 -8.41
CA LYS A 345 -26.00 1.88 -7.78
C LYS A 345 -25.69 1.66 -6.30
N CYS A 346 -24.42 1.55 -5.91
CA CYS A 346 -24.03 1.46 -4.50
C CYS A 346 -24.33 2.75 -3.72
N ARG A 347 -24.19 3.93 -4.34
CA ARG A 347 -24.59 5.22 -3.75
C ARG A 347 -26.11 5.36 -3.64
N GLN A 348 -26.86 5.03 -4.70
CA GLN A 348 -28.32 5.01 -4.69
C GLN A 348 -28.88 4.04 -3.65
N HIS A 349 -28.25 2.87 -3.44
CA HIS A 349 -28.64 1.95 -2.38
C HIS A 349 -28.37 2.53 -0.99
N LYS A 350 -27.34 3.36 -0.82
CA LYS A 350 -27.03 4.06 0.44
C LYS A 350 -28.03 5.19 0.73
N ASP A 351 -28.53 5.86 -0.32
CA ASP A 351 -29.49 6.95 -0.20
C ASP A 351 -30.95 6.45 -0.07
N SER A 352 -31.29 5.32 -0.72
CA SER A 352 -32.59 4.64 -0.56
C SER A 352 -32.79 4.11 0.87
N VAL A 353 -31.72 3.67 1.55
CA VAL A 353 -31.75 3.22 2.95
C VAL A 353 -31.82 4.38 3.97
N ARG A 354 -31.54 5.63 3.56
CA ARG A 354 -31.49 6.79 4.48
C ARG A 354 -32.81 7.54 4.66
N HIS A 355 -33.92 7.08 4.05
CA HIS A 355 -35.22 7.76 4.14
C HIS A 355 -36.35 6.99 4.87
N THR A 356 -36.05 5.91 5.61
CA THR A 356 -37.04 5.20 6.46
C THR A 356 -36.71 5.26 7.96
N GLY A 357 -36.03 6.32 8.40
CA GLY A 357 -35.86 6.63 9.83
C GLY A 357 -37.06 7.40 10.39
N VAL A 358 -38.11 6.67 10.79
CA VAL A 358 -39.27 7.22 11.51
C VAL A 358 -38.80 7.81 12.86
N GLN A 359 -39.04 9.10 13.04
CA GLN A 359 -39.02 9.80 14.32
C GLN A 359 -40.17 9.34 15.23
N THR A 360 -39.89 9.38 16.55
CA THR A 360 -40.75 9.38 17.77
C THR A 360 -40.40 8.19 18.66
N SER A 361 -40.27 8.27 19.98
CA SER A 361 -40.12 9.34 20.98
C SER A 361 -39.61 8.64 22.27
N ARG A 362 -39.15 9.42 23.25
CA ARG A 362 -38.46 9.00 24.50
C ARG A 362 -39.35 8.22 25.53
N PRO A 363 -38.79 7.73 26.66
CA PRO A 363 -39.04 6.40 27.24
C PRO A 363 -40.14 6.36 28.32
N ILE A 364 -40.67 5.16 28.59
CA ILE A 364 -41.53 4.90 29.76
C ILE A 364 -40.95 3.72 30.55
N SER A 365 -40.56 4.04 31.78
CA SER A 365 -40.40 3.12 32.90
C SER A 365 -41.76 2.51 33.26
N ARG A 366 -41.85 1.18 33.37
CA ARG A 366 -42.65 0.53 34.41
C ARG A 366 -42.34 -0.95 34.56
N ASP A 367 -41.84 -1.24 35.75
CA ASP A 367 -41.74 -2.52 36.44
C ASP A 367 -43.11 -3.25 36.56
N SER A 368 -43.10 -4.59 36.49
CA SER A 368 -44.00 -5.48 37.27
C SER A 368 -43.72 -6.96 36.98
N SER A 369 -42.94 -7.59 37.86
CA SER A 369 -43.20 -8.87 38.58
C SER A 369 -44.22 -9.85 37.99
N PHE A 370 -43.86 -11.15 37.87
CA PHE A 370 -44.47 -12.27 38.63
C PHE A 370 -43.75 -13.63 38.37
N ARG A 371 -43.20 -14.19 39.46
CA ARG A 371 -43.10 -15.60 39.88
C ARG A 371 -42.58 -16.72 38.96
N ASP A 372 -41.56 -17.38 39.49
CA ASP A 372 -41.25 -18.81 39.42
C ASP A 372 -42.42 -19.74 39.85
N PHE A 373 -42.50 -20.94 39.26
CA PHE A 373 -42.66 -22.31 39.83
C PHE A 373 -43.10 -23.25 38.67
N ARG A 374 -42.28 -24.20 38.18
CA ARG A 374 -41.86 -25.53 38.70
C ARG A 374 -42.75 -26.70 38.21
N GLY A 375 -42.09 -27.70 37.58
CA GLY A 375 -42.51 -29.11 37.44
C GLY A 375 -43.50 -29.40 36.30
N GLU A 376 -43.53 -30.55 35.63
CA GLU A 376 -42.71 -31.76 35.53
C GLU A 376 -43.24 -32.54 34.30
N GLY A 377 -42.40 -33.36 33.64
CA GLY A 377 -42.73 -34.50 32.76
C GLY A 377 -43.91 -34.45 31.76
N HIS A 378 -43.62 -34.62 30.46
CA HIS A 378 -44.20 -35.67 29.62
C HIS A 378 -43.62 -35.63 28.18
N GLU A 379 -43.05 -36.78 27.79
CA GLU A 379 -43.17 -37.46 26.50
C GLU A 379 -42.58 -36.90 25.18
N LEU A 380 -41.67 -37.74 24.66
CA LEU A 380 -41.23 -37.82 23.27
C LEU A 380 -42.44 -37.99 22.31
N GLU A 381 -42.99 -36.91 21.77
CA GLU A 381 -43.67 -36.89 20.46
C GLU A 381 -43.77 -35.47 19.87
N GLU A 382 -43.45 -34.41 20.61
CA GLU A 382 -43.56 -33.03 20.11
C GLU A 382 -42.41 -32.56 19.21
N ARG A 383 -41.27 -33.27 19.14
CA ARG A 383 -40.12 -32.81 18.35
C ARG A 383 -40.34 -32.91 16.83
N LYS A 384 -41.06 -33.92 16.34
CA LYS A 384 -41.29 -34.10 14.89
C LYS A 384 -42.35 -33.16 14.33
N THR A 385 -43.32 -32.77 15.13
CA THR A 385 -44.32 -31.77 14.75
C THR A 385 -43.71 -30.38 14.80
N MET A 386 -42.92 -30.06 15.84
CA MET A 386 -42.25 -28.77 15.99
C MET A 386 -41.19 -28.50 14.90
N GLU A 387 -40.42 -29.51 14.46
CA GLU A 387 -39.50 -29.37 13.31
C GLU A 387 -40.23 -29.07 11.99
N LYS A 388 -41.41 -29.69 11.76
CA LYS A 388 -42.20 -29.44 10.54
C LYS A 388 -42.85 -28.06 10.54
N THR A 389 -43.27 -27.53 11.69
CA THR A 389 -43.77 -26.16 11.80
C THR A 389 -42.65 -25.14 11.71
N ILE A 390 -41.48 -25.40 12.32
CA ILE A 390 -40.30 -24.53 12.20
C ILE A 390 -39.79 -24.51 10.75
N SER A 391 -39.70 -25.66 10.08
CA SER A 391 -39.21 -25.73 8.70
C SER A 391 -40.16 -25.05 7.71
N LYS A 392 -41.49 -25.20 7.89
CA LYS A 392 -42.49 -24.43 7.12
C LYS A 392 -42.45 -22.93 7.42
N HIS A 393 -42.18 -22.54 8.66
CA HIS A 393 -42.05 -21.13 9.04
C HIS A 393 -40.76 -20.52 8.48
N VAL A 394 -39.66 -21.27 8.46
CA VAL A 394 -38.38 -20.91 7.87
C VAL A 394 -38.51 -20.80 6.35
N GLU A 395 -39.16 -21.74 5.66
CA GLU A 395 -39.44 -21.63 4.21
C GLU A 395 -40.34 -20.44 3.87
N ALA A 396 -41.37 -20.16 4.69
CA ALA A 396 -42.25 -19.02 4.48
C ALA A 396 -41.55 -17.67 4.77
N VAL A 397 -40.53 -17.66 5.64
CA VAL A 397 -39.69 -16.48 5.90
C VAL A 397 -38.62 -16.34 4.81
N ASP A 398 -38.02 -17.43 4.33
CA ASP A 398 -37.02 -17.40 3.23
C ASP A 398 -37.67 -16.96 1.91
N LYS A 399 -38.91 -17.41 1.62
CA LYS A 399 -39.70 -16.92 0.46
C LYS A 399 -40.10 -15.44 0.56
N ARG A 400 -40.34 -14.93 1.77
CA ARG A 400 -40.59 -13.48 1.97
C ARG A 400 -39.30 -12.65 1.94
N LEU A 401 -38.15 -13.27 2.20
CA LEU A 401 -36.85 -12.61 2.23
C LEU A 401 -36.12 -12.69 0.87
N GLU A 402 -36.50 -13.59 -0.04
CA GLU A 402 -35.92 -13.72 -1.39
C GLU A 402 -35.95 -12.41 -2.21
N GLN A 403 -36.94 -11.54 -1.98
CA GLN A 403 -37.00 -10.21 -2.62
C GLN A 403 -36.00 -9.18 -2.05
N SER A 404 -35.26 -9.51 -0.98
CA SER A 404 -34.38 -8.58 -0.27
C SER A 404 -33.08 -9.20 0.24
N GLN A 405 -32.69 -10.40 -0.22
CA GLN A 405 -31.41 -10.97 0.19
C GLN A 405 -30.26 -10.34 -0.64
N PRO A 406 -29.20 -9.85 0.01
CA PRO A 406 -28.00 -9.37 -0.68
C PRO A 406 -27.29 -10.51 -1.41
N GLU A 407 -26.76 -10.22 -2.61
CA GLU A 407 -26.22 -11.19 -3.58
C GLU A 407 -25.18 -12.16 -2.99
N TYR A 408 -24.38 -11.71 -2.02
CA TYR A 408 -23.38 -12.56 -1.37
C TYR A 408 -24.01 -13.78 -0.69
N LYS A 409 -25.25 -13.68 -0.18
CA LYS A 409 -25.93 -14.77 0.52
C LYS A 409 -26.44 -15.84 -0.46
N ALA A 410 -26.82 -15.44 -1.68
CA ALA A 410 -27.09 -16.37 -2.78
C ALA A 410 -25.79 -17.07 -3.23
N LEU A 411 -24.70 -16.33 -3.35
CA LEU A 411 -23.38 -16.88 -3.67
C LEU A 411 -22.92 -17.91 -2.61
N PHE A 412 -23.10 -17.62 -1.32
CA PHE A 412 -22.79 -18.58 -0.25
C PHE A 412 -23.66 -19.84 -0.33
N LYS A 413 -24.96 -19.71 -0.63
CA LYS A 413 -25.83 -20.87 -0.86
C LYS A 413 -25.36 -21.68 -2.08
N GLU A 414 -24.94 -21.04 -3.16
CA GLU A 414 -24.41 -21.71 -4.35
C GLU A 414 -23.09 -22.42 -4.06
N ILE A 415 -22.12 -21.72 -3.46
CA ILE A 415 -20.81 -22.27 -3.07
C ILE A 415 -21.01 -23.47 -2.15
N PHE A 416 -21.86 -23.35 -1.13
CA PHE A 416 -22.12 -24.44 -0.20
C PHE A 416 -22.79 -25.64 -0.88
N SER A 417 -23.73 -25.40 -1.79
CA SER A 417 -24.37 -26.45 -2.59
C SER A 417 -23.35 -27.14 -3.51
N ARG A 418 -22.44 -26.38 -4.11
CA ARG A 418 -21.38 -26.90 -4.98
C ARG A 418 -20.37 -27.73 -4.19
N ILE A 419 -19.96 -27.26 -3.02
CA ILE A 419 -19.09 -28.00 -2.09
C ILE A 419 -19.77 -29.30 -1.63
N GLN A 420 -21.06 -29.27 -1.28
CA GLN A 420 -21.80 -30.48 -0.90
C GLN A 420 -21.90 -31.47 -2.07
N LYS A 421 -22.16 -30.99 -3.29
CA LYS A 421 -22.20 -31.83 -4.49
C LYS A 421 -20.84 -32.48 -4.75
N THR A 422 -19.76 -31.70 -4.72
CA THR A 422 -18.39 -32.22 -4.86
C THR A 422 -18.06 -33.22 -3.76
N LYS A 423 -18.49 -32.99 -2.51
CA LYS A 423 -18.31 -33.95 -1.40
C LYS A 423 -19.07 -35.26 -1.64
N ALA A 424 -20.30 -35.19 -2.17
CA ALA A 424 -21.09 -36.37 -2.52
C ALA A 424 -20.44 -37.15 -3.68
N ASP A 425 -19.94 -36.46 -4.71
CA ASP A 425 -19.27 -37.07 -5.86
C ASP A 425 -17.94 -37.75 -5.46
N ILE A 426 -17.15 -37.13 -4.58
CA ILE A 426 -15.93 -37.72 -4.01
C ILE A 426 -16.26 -38.96 -3.16
N ASN A 427 -17.36 -38.93 -2.40
CA ASN A 427 -17.78 -40.10 -1.62
C ASN A 427 -18.29 -41.23 -2.54
N ALA A 428 -19.05 -40.91 -3.59
CA ALA A 428 -19.54 -41.88 -4.57
C ALA A 428 -18.38 -42.55 -5.34
N THR A 429 -17.37 -41.78 -5.76
CA THR A 429 -16.17 -42.30 -6.41
C THR A 429 -15.31 -43.15 -5.46
N LYS A 430 -15.18 -42.75 -4.18
CA LYS A 430 -14.52 -43.59 -3.15
C LYS A 430 -15.23 -44.92 -2.92
N VAL A 431 -16.58 -44.95 -2.96
CA VAL A 431 -17.35 -46.20 -2.82
C VAL A 431 -17.16 -47.09 -4.06
N LYS A 432 -17.19 -46.50 -5.26
CA LYS A 432 -17.00 -47.22 -6.53
C LYS A 432 -15.58 -47.80 -6.69
N ASN A 433 -14.55 -47.13 -6.17
CA ASN A 433 -13.18 -47.64 -6.15
C ASN A 433 -12.95 -48.74 -5.10
N LYS A 434 -13.80 -48.84 -4.07
CA LYS A 434 -13.76 -49.93 -3.07
C LYS A 434 -14.53 -51.18 -3.52
N SER A 435 -15.52 -51.06 -4.39
CA SER A 435 -16.27 -52.20 -4.94
C SER A 435 -15.60 -52.88 -6.14
N SER A 436 -14.47 -52.34 -6.62
CA SER A 436 -13.74 -52.84 -7.79
C SER A 436 -12.38 -53.45 -7.42
N LYS A 437 -12.21 -53.85 -6.16
CA LYS A 437 -11.05 -54.58 -5.64
C LYS A 437 -11.47 -55.91 -5.05
#